data_AF-A0A1B7NSH6-F1
#
_entry.id   AF-A0A1B7NSH6-F1
#
_cell.length_a   1.000
_cell.length_b   1.000
_cell.length_c   1.000
_cell.angle_alpha   90.00
_cell.angle_beta   90.00
_cell.angle_gamma   90.00
#
_symmetry.space_group_name_H-M   'P 1'
#
loop_
_entity.id
_entity.type
_entity.pdbx_description
1 polymer ?
#
loop_
_entity_poly.entity_id
_entity_poly.type
_entity_poly.pdbx_seq_one_letter_code
_entity_poly.pdbx_strand_id
1 'polypeptide(L)'
;MPVLPKELNYTLSVTAGPSYDSSTHSPVAVNCPVPHLIETEHATIDLRVRIQEYTGLPRSSPHTSPYFSHPTRARDQYSIAISFIPKRDIPGTELVFGNDFDRPIRDRLPPGANQALRIVKWTIDPGLEGDAYADKPYLYGAALSSWNYLRVCGVVKGMEGGELAGEGRERWEEEEEVIEEGGEGGGEEVRRQLNVPDDPVGRRRFFLLEENRDRFVFEGGRLYKADFGNGYLGFNDFSLRLPGFSIKVTKYIDAKNHQLRYVLKNKRTGDVYFVVLFTLLLSKGCGDDAWDDDDSDKEDKKDKEYSDDDEGVD
;
A
#
# COMPACT_ATOMS: atom_id res chain seq x y z
N MET A 1 6.98 -19.44 -38.13
CA MET A 1 5.98 -19.26 -37.06
C MET A 1 6.48 -18.13 -36.17
N PRO A 2 5.80 -16.98 -36.07
CA PRO A 2 6.15 -16.00 -35.06
C PRO A 2 5.93 -16.64 -33.68
N VAL A 3 6.96 -16.65 -32.85
CA VAL A 3 6.87 -17.09 -31.45
C VAL A 3 6.01 -16.04 -30.75
N LEU A 4 4.78 -16.41 -30.36
CA LEU A 4 3.95 -15.59 -29.49
C LEU A 4 4.76 -15.32 -28.21
N PRO A 5 4.79 -14.07 -27.69
CA PRO A 5 5.44 -13.80 -26.42
C PRO A 5 4.87 -14.74 -25.36
N LYS A 6 5.75 -15.39 -24.59
CA LYS A 6 5.33 -16.15 -23.41
C LYS A 6 4.65 -15.17 -22.47
N GLU A 7 3.32 -15.22 -22.35
CA GLU A 7 2.62 -14.43 -21.33
C GLU A 7 3.08 -14.93 -19.96
N LEU A 8 3.90 -14.13 -19.27
CA LEU A 8 4.35 -14.42 -17.92
C LEU A 8 3.12 -14.44 -17.01
N ASN A 9 2.81 -15.63 -16.51
CA ASN A 9 1.63 -15.84 -15.69
C ASN A 9 2.01 -15.62 -14.22
N TYR A 10 1.65 -14.45 -13.70
CA TYR A 10 1.92 -14.06 -12.32
C TYR A 10 0.78 -14.47 -11.39
N THR A 11 1.12 -14.93 -10.19
CA THR A 11 0.17 -15.15 -9.09
C THR A 11 0.55 -14.26 -7.93
N LEU A 12 -0.39 -13.44 -7.45
CA LEU A 12 -0.17 -12.60 -6.28
C LEU A 12 -0.18 -13.44 -4.99
N SER A 13 0.78 -13.22 -4.11
CA SER A 13 0.78 -13.74 -2.74
C SER A 13 0.87 -12.56 -1.77
N VAL A 14 -0.01 -12.53 -0.78
CA VAL A 14 -0.02 -11.50 0.27
C VAL A 14 0.37 -12.14 1.60
N THR A 15 1.39 -11.58 2.24
CA THR A 15 1.84 -12.00 3.57
C THR A 15 1.96 -10.77 4.46
N ALA A 16 1.81 -10.94 5.77
CA ALA A 16 1.99 -9.85 6.72
C ALA A 16 2.58 -10.33 8.03
N GLY A 17 3.29 -9.45 8.71
CA GLY A 17 3.92 -9.76 9.98
C GLY A 17 4.46 -8.53 10.73
N PRO A 18 5.12 -8.77 11.87
CA PRO A 18 5.47 -7.73 12.83
C PRO A 18 6.75 -6.96 12.48
N SER A 19 7.51 -7.40 11.47
CA SER A 19 8.83 -6.84 11.17
C SER A 19 9.15 -6.87 9.68
N TYR A 20 10.30 -6.31 9.30
CA TYR A 20 10.82 -6.41 7.93
C TYR A 20 11.28 -7.83 7.53
N ASP A 21 11.51 -8.73 8.50
CA ASP A 21 11.89 -10.11 8.23
C ASP A 21 10.68 -10.91 7.74
N SER A 22 10.65 -11.22 6.44
CA SER A 22 9.57 -11.97 5.80
C SER A 22 9.41 -13.41 6.33
N SER A 23 10.43 -13.97 7.00
CA SER A 23 10.30 -15.30 7.63
C SER A 23 9.34 -15.30 8.83
N THR A 24 9.08 -14.11 9.40
CA THR A 24 8.12 -13.90 10.49
C THR A 24 6.69 -13.66 9.99
N HIS A 25 6.49 -13.57 8.68
CA HIS A 25 5.19 -13.26 8.08
C HIS A 25 4.36 -14.53 7.89
N SER A 26 3.04 -14.37 7.97
CA SER A 26 2.09 -15.41 7.64
C SER A 26 1.18 -14.97 6.47
N PRO A 27 0.64 -15.93 5.69
CA PRO A 27 -0.26 -15.61 4.58
C PRO A 27 -1.51 -14.87 5.06
N VAL A 28 -1.87 -13.80 4.36
CA VAL A 28 -3.10 -13.05 4.62
C VAL A 28 -4.24 -13.68 3.82
N ALA A 29 -5.35 -13.98 4.50
CA ALA A 29 -6.59 -14.39 3.84
C ALA A 29 -7.27 -13.16 3.21
N VAL A 30 -6.85 -12.78 2.00
CA VAL A 30 -7.39 -11.61 1.27
C VAL A 30 -8.91 -11.75 1.11
N ASN A 31 -9.64 -10.63 1.25
CA ASN A 31 -11.11 -10.52 1.21
C ASN A 31 -11.85 -11.33 2.29
N CYS A 32 -11.15 -11.91 3.27
CA CYS A 32 -11.78 -12.57 4.40
C CYS A 32 -12.29 -11.52 5.42
N PRO A 33 -13.49 -11.68 5.99
CA PRO A 33 -13.97 -10.78 7.04
C PRO A 33 -13.19 -10.95 8.36
N VAL A 34 -12.54 -12.10 8.55
CA VAL A 34 -11.68 -12.35 9.70
C VAL A 34 -10.36 -11.58 9.54
N PRO A 35 -9.96 -10.75 10.52
CA PRO A 35 -8.72 -10.00 10.45
C PRO A 35 -7.50 -10.90 10.67
N HIS A 36 -6.38 -10.48 10.10
CA HIS A 36 -5.06 -11.02 10.33
C HIS A 36 -4.44 -10.33 11.54
N LEU A 37 -4.35 -11.04 12.66
CA LEU A 37 -3.80 -10.51 13.91
C LEU A 37 -2.27 -10.40 13.83
N ILE A 38 -1.74 -9.24 14.18
CA ILE A 38 -0.31 -8.95 14.31
C ILE A 38 -0.09 -8.35 15.70
N GLU A 39 0.80 -8.99 16.46
CA GLU A 39 1.19 -8.55 17.78
C GLU A 39 2.67 -8.14 17.76
N THR A 40 2.99 -6.93 18.23
CA THR A 40 4.37 -6.44 18.33
C THR A 40 4.67 -5.95 19.76
N GLU A 41 5.92 -5.57 20.03
CA GLU A 41 6.26 -4.85 21.27
C GLU A 41 5.51 -3.51 21.38
N HIS A 42 5.07 -2.93 20.26
CA HIS A 42 4.58 -1.57 20.20
C HIS A 42 3.07 -1.45 19.99
N ALA A 43 2.41 -2.48 19.45
CA ALA A 43 0.96 -2.45 19.21
C ALA A 43 0.36 -3.85 19.04
N THR A 44 -0.96 -3.91 19.24
CA THR A 44 -1.84 -4.98 18.76
C THR A 44 -2.57 -4.48 17.52
N ILE A 45 -2.55 -5.25 16.42
CA ILE A 45 -3.12 -4.85 15.13
C ILE A 45 -3.96 -5.96 14.54
N ASP A 46 -5.17 -5.62 14.13
CA ASP A 46 -6.01 -6.43 13.25
C ASP A 46 -5.94 -5.86 11.84
N LEU A 47 -5.32 -6.60 10.93
CA LEU A 47 -5.14 -6.22 9.53
C LEU A 47 -6.17 -6.91 8.64
N ARG A 48 -6.80 -6.16 7.73
CA ARG A 48 -7.61 -6.70 6.64
C ARG A 48 -7.07 -6.18 5.31
N VAL A 49 -6.82 -7.10 4.38
CA VAL A 49 -6.44 -6.78 3.00
C VAL A 49 -7.56 -7.21 2.09
N ARG A 50 -8.05 -6.28 1.27
CA ARG A 50 -9.10 -6.50 0.28
C ARG A 50 -8.58 -6.15 -1.10
N ILE A 51 -8.89 -6.97 -2.08
CA ILE A 51 -8.47 -6.77 -3.47
C ILE A 51 -9.64 -7.17 -4.37
N GLN A 52 -10.03 -6.27 -5.27
CA GLN A 52 -11.09 -6.54 -6.22
C GLN A 52 -10.59 -7.54 -7.28
N GLU A 53 -11.45 -8.51 -7.65
CA GLU A 53 -11.11 -9.58 -8.60
C GLU A 53 -9.84 -10.37 -8.21
N TYR A 54 -9.70 -10.68 -6.93
CA TYR A 54 -8.53 -11.38 -6.41
C TYR A 54 -8.37 -12.78 -7.01
N THR A 55 -7.20 -13.08 -7.57
CA THR A 55 -6.86 -14.38 -8.18
C THR A 55 -5.60 -15.01 -7.57
N GLY A 56 -5.15 -14.50 -6.42
CA GLY A 56 -3.90 -14.87 -5.77
C GLY A 56 -3.97 -16.06 -4.80
N LEU A 57 -3.01 -16.10 -3.88
CA LEU A 57 -2.89 -17.12 -2.82
C LEU A 57 -3.23 -16.56 -1.44
N PRO A 58 -3.91 -17.32 -0.56
CA PRO A 58 -4.41 -18.68 -0.78
C PRO A 58 -5.59 -18.70 -1.78
N ARG A 59 -5.70 -19.77 -2.58
CA ARG A 59 -6.76 -19.89 -3.61
C ARG A 59 -8.17 -19.97 -3.02
N SER A 60 -8.28 -20.23 -1.72
CA SER A 60 -9.55 -20.26 -0.98
C SER A 60 -10.05 -18.86 -0.62
N SER A 61 -9.24 -17.81 -0.76
CA SER A 61 -9.68 -16.44 -0.54
C SER A 61 -10.79 -16.05 -1.53
N PRO A 62 -11.82 -15.33 -1.09
CA PRO A 62 -12.86 -14.83 -1.98
C PRO A 62 -12.29 -13.93 -3.09
N HIS A 63 -12.89 -13.99 -4.27
CA HIS A 63 -12.51 -13.13 -5.41
C HIS A 63 -12.84 -11.65 -5.18
N THR A 64 -13.75 -11.31 -4.27
CA THR A 64 -14.14 -9.94 -3.93
C THR A 64 -14.66 -9.87 -2.50
N SER A 65 -14.88 -8.66 -1.99
CA SER A 65 -15.46 -8.39 -0.67
C SER A 65 -16.67 -7.43 -0.81
N PRO A 66 -17.69 -7.53 0.08
CA PRO A 66 -18.79 -6.57 0.15
C PRO A 66 -18.33 -5.11 0.31
N TYR A 67 -17.11 -4.88 0.81
CA TYR A 67 -16.45 -3.58 0.87
C TYR A 67 -16.56 -2.80 -0.46
N PHE A 68 -16.31 -3.45 -1.60
CA PHE A 68 -16.32 -2.80 -2.91
C PHE A 68 -17.72 -2.46 -3.42
N SER A 69 -18.78 -2.96 -2.76
CA SER A 69 -20.16 -2.56 -3.04
C SER A 69 -20.58 -1.31 -2.27
N HIS A 70 -19.79 -0.90 -1.26
CA HIS A 70 -20.09 0.30 -0.48
C HIS A 70 -19.99 1.56 -1.35
N PRO A 71 -20.96 2.51 -1.31
CA PRO A 71 -21.02 3.63 -2.25
C PRO A 71 -19.75 4.48 -2.30
N THR A 72 -19.06 4.63 -1.17
CA THR A 72 -17.82 5.40 -1.04
C THR A 72 -16.56 4.60 -1.35
N ARG A 73 -16.68 3.31 -1.69
CA ARG A 73 -15.58 2.36 -1.98
C ARG A 73 -15.68 1.72 -3.35
N ALA A 74 -16.76 1.95 -4.09
CA ALA A 74 -17.02 1.33 -5.39
C ALA A 74 -15.97 1.61 -6.49
N ARG A 75 -15.05 2.55 -6.24
CA ARG A 75 -13.94 2.88 -7.16
C ARG A 75 -12.58 2.36 -6.68
N ASP A 76 -12.51 1.78 -5.49
CA ASP A 76 -11.27 1.24 -4.95
C ASP A 76 -10.96 -0.10 -5.63
N GLN A 77 -9.70 -0.36 -5.91
CA GLN A 77 -9.22 -1.65 -6.40
C GLN A 77 -8.67 -2.52 -5.26
N TYR A 78 -8.30 -1.90 -4.15
CA TYR A 78 -7.82 -2.56 -2.95
C TYR A 78 -8.07 -1.71 -1.71
N SER A 79 -7.96 -2.34 -0.54
CA SER A 79 -7.94 -1.70 0.78
C SER A 79 -6.98 -2.44 1.70
N ILE A 80 -6.27 -1.66 2.51
CA ILE A 80 -5.49 -2.08 3.67
C ILE A 80 -6.16 -1.39 4.86
N ALA A 81 -7.02 -2.13 5.55
CA ALA A 81 -7.74 -1.65 6.73
C ALA A 81 -7.08 -2.21 7.99
N ILE A 82 -6.95 -1.37 9.01
CA ILE A 82 -6.37 -1.73 10.29
C ILE A 82 -7.27 -1.28 11.44
N SER A 83 -7.33 -2.10 12.48
CA SER A 83 -7.63 -1.68 13.83
C SER A 83 -6.34 -1.83 14.62
N PHE A 84 -5.81 -0.77 15.23
CA PHE A 84 -4.57 -0.85 15.99
C PHE A 84 -4.68 -0.16 17.34
N ILE A 85 -4.02 -0.75 18.32
CA ILE A 85 -3.94 -0.24 19.68
C ILE A 85 -2.46 -0.07 20.03
N PRO A 86 -1.95 1.17 20.09
CA PRO A 86 -0.59 1.44 20.55
C PRO A 86 -0.40 0.96 21.99
N LYS A 87 0.76 0.41 22.32
CA LYS A 87 1.13 0.07 23.71
C LYS A 87 1.75 1.25 24.45
N ARG A 88 2.18 2.28 23.71
CA ARG A 88 2.74 3.54 24.22
C ARG A 88 2.26 4.69 23.36
N ASP A 89 2.32 5.90 23.89
CA ASP A 89 1.98 7.11 23.16
C ASP A 89 2.89 7.32 21.95
N ILE A 90 2.30 7.68 20.81
CA ILE A 90 3.02 8.00 19.57
C ILE A 90 2.66 9.42 19.15
N PRO A 91 3.63 10.34 19.05
CA PRO A 91 3.37 11.67 18.50
C PRO A 91 2.80 11.60 17.08
N GLY A 92 1.79 12.41 16.78
CA GLY A 92 1.09 12.41 15.49
C GLY A 92 1.99 12.74 14.29
N THR A 93 3.13 13.38 14.52
CA THR A 93 4.15 13.68 13.50
C THR A 93 5.06 12.49 13.17
N GLU A 94 5.07 11.44 13.99
CA GLU A 94 6.03 10.34 13.89
C GLU A 94 5.48 9.09 13.22
N LEU A 95 4.16 8.88 13.26
CA LEU A 95 3.53 7.71 12.64
C LEU A 95 3.38 7.92 11.14
N VAL A 96 4.05 7.06 10.35
CA VAL A 96 4.01 7.11 8.89
C VAL A 96 3.55 5.79 8.31
N PHE A 97 2.83 5.89 7.20
CA PHE A 97 2.38 4.74 6.42
C PHE A 97 2.80 4.92 4.96
N GLY A 98 3.25 3.84 4.32
CA GLY A 98 3.60 3.86 2.91
C GLY A 98 4.50 2.72 2.48
N ASN A 99 5.27 2.95 1.43
CA ASN A 99 6.10 1.94 0.77
C ASN A 99 7.59 2.22 0.96
N ASP A 100 8.39 1.15 1.03
CA ASP A 100 9.85 1.23 0.98
C ASP A 100 10.45 -0.04 0.40
N PHE A 101 11.72 0.07 0.01
CA PHE A 101 12.48 -0.98 -0.64
C PHE A 101 13.88 -1.09 -0.03
N ASP A 102 14.39 -2.31 0.14
CA ASP A 102 15.72 -2.55 0.72
C ASP A 102 16.86 -2.40 -0.28
N ARG A 103 16.51 -2.17 -1.55
CA ARG A 103 17.43 -2.13 -2.69
C ARG A 103 17.02 -1.07 -3.70
N PRO A 104 17.97 -0.53 -4.49
CA PRO A 104 17.66 0.47 -5.49
C PRO A 104 16.75 -0.12 -6.57
N ILE A 105 15.76 0.66 -7.02
CA ILE A 105 14.85 0.29 -8.13
C ILE A 105 15.02 1.19 -9.36
N ARG A 106 15.95 2.15 -9.31
CA ARG A 106 16.11 3.23 -10.30
C ARG A 106 16.30 2.75 -11.73
N ASP A 107 16.92 1.58 -11.93
CA ASP A 107 17.17 1.00 -13.26
C ASP A 107 15.93 0.32 -13.86
N ARG A 108 14.87 0.14 -13.07
CA ARG A 108 13.59 -0.46 -13.48
C ARG A 108 12.43 0.52 -13.40
N LEU A 109 12.66 1.79 -13.07
CA LEU A 109 11.58 2.77 -13.02
C LEU A 109 11.07 3.08 -14.44
N PRO A 110 9.75 3.22 -14.62
CA PRO A 110 9.22 3.67 -15.90
C PRO A 110 9.74 5.08 -16.24
N PRO A 111 9.99 5.37 -17.53
CA PRO A 111 10.31 6.73 -17.96
C PRO A 111 9.28 7.73 -17.41
N GLY A 112 9.76 8.78 -16.74
CA GLY A 112 8.88 9.77 -16.12
C GLY A 112 8.40 9.44 -14.71
N ALA A 113 9.02 8.50 -13.98
CA ALA A 113 8.70 8.21 -12.58
C ALA A 113 8.67 9.46 -11.66
N ASN A 114 9.55 10.44 -11.88
CA ASN A 114 9.51 11.71 -11.15
C ASN A 114 8.25 12.54 -11.47
N GLN A 115 7.77 12.50 -12.71
CA GLN A 115 6.52 13.14 -13.10
C GLN A 115 5.31 12.42 -12.49
N ALA A 116 5.33 11.08 -12.43
CA ALA A 116 4.30 10.29 -11.75
C ALA A 116 4.23 10.65 -10.26
N LEU A 117 5.39 10.75 -9.57
CA LEU A 117 5.43 11.19 -8.17
C LEU A 117 4.87 12.61 -7.98
N ARG A 118 5.17 13.53 -8.90
CA ARG A 118 4.59 14.89 -8.88
C ARG A 118 3.08 14.88 -9.08
N ILE A 119 2.56 14.05 -9.98
CA ILE A 119 1.10 13.89 -10.18
C ILE A 119 0.47 13.37 -8.90
N VAL A 120 1.04 12.32 -8.30
CA VAL A 120 0.55 11.73 -7.04
C VAL A 120 0.49 12.79 -5.94
N LYS A 121 1.55 13.57 -5.74
CA LYS A 121 1.55 14.65 -4.74
C LYS A 121 0.53 15.75 -5.05
N TRP A 122 0.35 16.10 -6.32
CA TRP A 122 -0.55 17.18 -6.70
C TRP A 122 -2.04 16.77 -6.64
N THR A 123 -2.37 15.54 -7.01
CA THR A 123 -3.77 15.09 -7.17
C THR A 123 -4.29 14.16 -6.09
N ILE A 124 -3.40 13.40 -5.42
CA ILE A 124 -3.81 12.30 -4.54
C ILE A 124 -3.49 12.66 -3.08
N ASP A 125 -2.21 12.82 -2.76
CA ASP A 125 -1.78 13.11 -1.39
C ASP A 125 -0.56 14.06 -1.40
N PRO A 126 -0.77 15.36 -1.09
CA PRO A 126 0.30 16.35 -1.05
C PRO A 126 1.25 16.16 0.14
N GLY A 127 0.87 15.36 1.14
CA GLY A 127 1.70 15.04 2.30
C GLY A 127 2.69 13.89 2.05
N LEU A 128 2.71 13.31 0.85
CA LEU A 128 3.66 12.25 0.52
C LEU A 128 5.09 12.77 0.38
N GLU A 129 6.00 12.09 1.05
CA GLU A 129 7.45 12.25 0.98
C GLU A 129 8.07 10.96 0.44
N GLY A 130 9.00 11.08 -0.50
CA GLY A 130 9.58 9.90 -1.10
C GLY A 130 10.68 10.23 -2.09
N ASP A 131 11.55 9.25 -2.28
CA ASP A 131 12.62 9.25 -3.26
C ASP A 131 12.68 7.87 -3.91
N ALA A 132 12.33 7.80 -5.19
CA ALA A 132 12.36 6.55 -5.96
C ALA A 132 13.77 6.19 -6.46
N TYR A 133 14.72 7.14 -6.45
CA TYR A 133 16.08 6.99 -6.98
C TYR A 133 17.13 6.71 -5.91
N ALA A 134 16.76 6.82 -4.63
CA ALA A 134 17.59 6.45 -3.49
C ALA A 134 18.05 4.99 -3.55
N ASP A 135 19.13 4.67 -2.84
CA ASP A 135 19.58 3.28 -2.72
C ASP A 135 18.61 2.41 -1.90
N LYS A 136 17.84 3.06 -1.03
CA LYS A 136 16.67 2.48 -0.36
C LYS A 136 15.45 3.36 -0.65
N PRO A 137 14.80 3.13 -1.80
CA PRO A 137 13.65 3.90 -2.23
C PRO A 137 12.53 3.86 -1.18
N TYR A 138 11.81 4.98 -1.05
CA TYR A 138 10.66 5.07 -0.14
C TYR A 138 9.62 6.06 -0.63
N LEU A 139 8.39 5.87 -0.16
CA LEU A 139 7.26 6.76 -0.34
C LEU A 139 6.35 6.64 0.88
N TYR A 140 6.45 7.59 1.81
CA TYR A 140 5.63 7.62 3.02
C TYR A 140 4.76 8.86 3.05
N GLY A 141 3.65 8.77 3.75
CA GLY A 141 2.94 9.94 4.23
C GLY A 141 2.61 9.82 5.71
N ALA A 142 2.34 10.96 6.35
CA ALA A 142 1.88 10.97 7.73
C ALA A 142 0.56 10.21 7.83
N ALA A 143 0.45 9.27 8.77
CA ALA A 143 -0.72 8.38 8.88
C ALA A 143 -2.04 9.18 8.96
N LEU A 144 -2.02 10.28 9.73
CA LEU A 144 -3.14 11.20 9.92
C LEU A 144 -3.59 11.95 8.67
N SER A 145 -2.79 12.04 7.60
CA SER A 145 -3.18 12.67 6.32
C SER A 145 -3.32 11.68 5.18
N SER A 146 -2.64 10.53 5.25
CA SER A 146 -2.57 9.57 4.15
C SER A 146 -3.66 8.50 4.18
N TRP A 147 -4.14 8.09 5.37
CA TRP A 147 -5.28 7.18 5.44
C TRP A 147 -6.53 7.83 4.86
N ASN A 148 -7.30 7.09 4.07
CA ASN A 148 -8.53 7.60 3.46
C ASN A 148 -9.59 7.86 4.53
N TYR A 149 -9.68 6.99 5.54
CA TYR A 149 -10.63 7.09 6.65
C TYR A 149 -9.90 6.81 7.96
N LEU A 150 -10.25 7.56 9.01
CA LEU A 150 -9.75 7.37 10.37
C LEU A 150 -10.91 7.45 11.36
N ARG A 151 -11.04 6.43 12.21
CA ARG A 151 -11.90 6.43 13.38
C ARG A 151 -11.06 6.42 14.64
N VAL A 152 -11.23 7.43 15.48
CA VAL A 152 -10.62 7.49 16.81
C VAL A 152 -11.62 6.91 17.81
N CYS A 153 -11.33 5.78 18.42
CA CYS A 153 -12.27 5.09 19.31
C CYS A 153 -11.94 5.34 20.80
N GLY A 154 -12.51 4.55 21.70
CA GLY A 154 -12.24 4.61 23.13
C GLY A 154 -10.93 3.94 23.55
N VAL A 155 -10.52 4.19 24.79
CA VAL A 155 -9.47 3.42 25.48
C VAL A 155 -10.01 2.04 25.81
N VAL A 156 -9.27 1.00 25.42
CA VAL A 156 -9.68 -0.39 25.61
C VAL A 156 -9.53 -0.75 27.09
N LYS A 157 -10.62 -1.25 27.70
CA LYS A 157 -10.62 -1.68 29.11
C LYS A 157 -9.90 -3.04 29.22
N GLY A 158 -9.20 -3.27 30.33
CA GLY A 158 -8.50 -4.54 30.58
C GLY A 158 -7.09 -4.64 30.01
N MET A 159 -6.44 -3.50 29.70
CA MET A 159 -5.00 -3.49 29.45
C MET A 159 -4.22 -3.53 30.77
N GLU A 160 -3.55 -4.64 31.05
CA GLU A 160 -2.53 -4.74 32.11
C GLU A 160 -1.15 -4.85 31.45
N GLY A 161 -0.20 -4.00 31.83
CA GLY A 161 1.16 -4.06 31.30
C GLY A 161 1.32 -3.76 29.80
N GLY A 162 0.29 -3.19 29.14
CA GLY A 162 0.29 -2.95 27.70
C GLY A 162 -0.18 -4.14 26.86
N GLU A 163 -0.69 -5.19 27.49
CA GLU A 163 -1.30 -6.34 26.81
C GLU A 163 -2.79 -6.43 27.15
N LEU A 164 -3.60 -6.88 26.19
CA LEU A 164 -5.03 -7.16 26.42
C LEU A 164 -5.16 -8.39 27.33
N ALA A 165 -5.61 -8.22 28.57
CA ALA A 165 -5.77 -9.31 29.52
C ALA A 165 -7.07 -10.11 29.29
N GLY A 166 -6.96 -11.45 29.23
CA GLY A 166 -8.10 -12.38 29.33
C GLY A 166 -9.13 -12.36 28.18
N GLU A 167 -10.36 -12.79 28.50
CA GLU A 167 -11.54 -12.91 27.60
C GLU A 167 -11.98 -11.57 26.95
N GLY A 168 -11.30 -10.45 27.22
CA GLY A 168 -11.44 -9.18 26.47
C GLY A 168 -10.89 -9.24 25.04
N ARG A 169 -10.35 -10.40 24.65
CA ARG A 169 -10.08 -10.84 23.28
C ARG A 169 -11.36 -11.24 22.52
N GLU A 170 -12.55 -10.80 22.96
CA GLU A 170 -13.76 -10.84 22.12
C GLU A 170 -13.37 -10.26 20.78
N ARG A 171 -13.24 -11.19 19.83
CA ARG A 171 -12.72 -10.99 18.49
C ARG A 171 -13.42 -9.77 17.94
N TRP A 172 -12.68 -8.68 17.73
CA TRP A 172 -13.19 -7.51 17.02
C TRP A 172 -13.89 -8.04 15.79
N GLU A 173 -15.21 -7.85 15.74
CA GLU A 173 -16.19 -8.78 15.18
C GLU A 173 -15.72 -9.47 13.89
N GLU A 174 -16.08 -10.75 13.74
CA GLU A 174 -15.88 -11.53 12.49
C GLU A 174 -16.76 -11.02 11.33
N GLU A 175 -17.19 -9.77 11.41
CA GLU A 175 -18.03 -9.11 10.45
C GLU A 175 -17.20 -8.25 9.51
N GLU A 176 -17.71 -8.13 8.29
CA GLU A 176 -17.15 -7.24 7.30
C GLU A 176 -17.36 -5.79 7.76
N GLU A 177 -16.29 -5.12 8.20
CA GLU A 177 -16.34 -3.73 8.63
C GLU A 177 -15.84 -2.77 7.53
N VAL A 178 -16.68 -1.79 7.17
CA VAL A 178 -16.27 -0.60 6.42
C VAL A 178 -15.98 0.52 7.42
N ILE A 179 -14.70 0.88 7.56
CA ILE A 179 -14.28 1.93 8.49
C ILE A 179 -14.73 3.29 7.95
N GLU A 180 -15.50 4.04 8.74
CA GLU A 180 -15.87 5.41 8.42
C GLU A 180 -15.13 6.42 9.30
N GLU A 181 -15.01 7.64 8.77
CA GLU A 181 -14.38 8.76 9.44
C GLU A 181 -15.15 9.16 10.71
N GLY A 182 -14.44 9.54 11.76
CA GLY A 182 -15.07 10.14 12.94
C GLY A 182 -14.40 9.76 14.25
N GLY A 183 -15.16 9.92 15.31
CA GLY A 183 -14.83 9.46 16.66
C GLY A 183 -15.86 8.46 17.15
N GLU A 184 -15.49 7.63 18.11
CA GLU A 184 -16.38 6.72 18.81
C GLU A 184 -16.05 6.73 20.30
N GLY A 185 -17.07 6.84 21.15
CA GLY A 185 -16.89 6.93 22.59
C GLY A 185 -15.95 8.09 22.97
N GLY A 186 -14.92 7.81 23.76
CA GLY A 186 -13.97 8.83 24.20
C GLY A 186 -13.14 9.47 23.07
N GLY A 187 -13.15 8.90 21.86
CA GLY A 187 -12.43 9.46 20.71
C GLY A 187 -13.12 10.66 20.05
N GLU A 188 -14.44 10.81 20.22
CA GLU A 188 -15.16 12.00 19.78
C GLU A 188 -14.65 13.26 20.49
N GLU A 189 -14.41 13.16 21.80
CA GLU A 189 -13.88 14.26 22.61
C GLU A 189 -12.50 14.70 22.15
N VAL A 190 -11.59 13.74 21.90
CA VAL A 190 -10.24 14.00 21.41
C VAL A 190 -10.28 14.80 20.11
N ARG A 191 -11.13 14.38 19.16
CA ARG A 191 -11.30 15.08 17.87
C ARG A 191 -11.85 16.49 18.07
N ARG A 192 -12.87 16.65 18.92
CA ARG A 192 -13.51 17.93 19.19
C ARG A 192 -12.54 18.94 19.82
N GLN A 193 -11.75 18.51 20.81
CA GLN A 193 -10.77 19.38 21.48
C GLN A 193 -9.67 19.88 20.52
N LEU A 194 -9.31 19.05 19.55
CA LEU A 194 -8.30 19.41 18.55
C LEU A 194 -8.90 20.15 17.34
N ASN A 195 -10.22 20.26 17.25
CA ASN A 195 -10.97 20.77 16.08
C ASN A 195 -10.67 19.97 14.80
N VAL A 196 -10.57 18.64 14.90
CA VAL A 196 -10.40 17.77 13.75
C VAL A 196 -11.72 17.76 12.95
N PRO A 197 -11.71 18.08 11.64
CA PRO A 197 -12.92 18.03 10.82
C PRO A 197 -13.53 16.62 10.75
N ASP A 198 -14.86 16.53 10.75
CA ASP A 198 -15.58 15.24 10.76
C ASP A 198 -15.62 14.52 9.41
N ASP A 199 -15.29 15.20 8.31
CA ASP A 199 -15.25 14.60 6.99
C ASP A 199 -13.82 14.16 6.60
N PRO A 200 -13.67 13.09 5.81
CA PRO A 200 -12.34 12.54 5.46
C PRO A 200 -11.46 13.52 4.67
N VAL A 201 -12.04 14.40 3.86
CA VAL A 201 -11.27 15.38 3.07
C VAL A 201 -10.76 16.48 3.99
N GLY A 202 -11.63 17.00 4.86
CA GLY A 202 -11.32 17.98 5.89
C GLY A 202 -10.23 17.47 6.84
N ARG A 203 -10.37 16.26 7.39
CA ARG A 203 -9.35 15.67 8.28
C ARG A 203 -7.99 15.60 7.57
N ARG A 204 -7.93 15.00 6.39
CA ARG A 204 -6.65 14.82 5.69
C ARG A 204 -5.96 16.15 5.43
N ARG A 205 -6.72 17.16 4.98
CA ARG A 205 -6.21 18.53 4.79
C ARG A 205 -5.76 19.17 6.11
N PHE A 206 -6.51 19.00 7.19
CA PHE A 206 -6.17 19.50 8.52
C PHE A 206 -4.81 18.97 8.97
N PHE A 207 -4.57 17.66 8.80
CA PHE A 207 -3.31 17.02 9.17
C PHE A 207 -2.21 17.11 8.11
N LEU A 208 -2.38 17.86 7.01
CA LEU A 208 -1.24 18.27 6.17
C LEU A 208 -0.34 19.29 6.89
N LEU A 209 -0.90 20.05 7.83
CA LEU A 209 -0.15 21.00 8.64
C LEU A 209 0.53 20.27 9.80
N GLU A 210 1.84 20.48 9.94
CA GLU A 210 2.65 19.85 10.99
C GLU A 210 2.19 20.26 12.38
N GLU A 211 1.86 21.53 12.59
CA GLU A 211 1.33 22.06 13.85
C GLU A 211 0.09 21.31 14.35
N ASN A 212 -0.75 20.83 13.43
CA ASN A 212 -1.93 20.04 13.79
C ASN A 212 -1.57 18.60 14.15
N ARG A 213 -0.56 18.03 13.49
CA ARG A 213 -0.04 16.69 13.82
C ARG A 213 0.69 16.69 15.16
N ASP A 214 1.43 17.74 15.48
CA ASP A 214 2.15 17.89 16.76
C ASP A 214 1.22 17.94 17.97
N ARG A 215 -0.01 18.45 17.77
CA ARG A 215 -1.05 18.48 18.80
C ARG A 215 -1.79 17.16 18.97
N PHE A 216 -1.63 16.22 18.05
CA PHE A 216 -2.29 14.92 18.09
C PHE A 216 -1.34 13.85 18.66
N VAL A 217 -1.86 13.01 19.54
CA VAL A 217 -1.14 11.86 20.08
C VAL A 217 -1.97 10.61 19.83
N PHE A 218 -1.34 9.58 19.28
CA PHE A 218 -1.89 8.24 19.32
C PHE A 218 -1.65 7.68 20.72
N GLU A 219 -2.65 7.78 21.58
CA GLU A 219 -2.58 7.41 22.99
C GLU A 219 -2.43 5.90 23.16
N GLY A 220 -1.53 5.51 24.06
CA GLY A 220 -1.38 4.13 24.51
C GLY A 220 -2.70 3.57 25.02
N GLY A 221 -3.07 2.39 24.52
CA GLY A 221 -4.28 1.67 24.88
C GLY A 221 -5.57 2.17 24.23
N ARG A 222 -5.52 3.22 23.41
CA ARG A 222 -6.67 3.63 22.60
C ARG A 222 -6.75 2.84 21.31
N LEU A 223 -7.96 2.42 20.95
CA LEU A 223 -8.22 1.86 19.64
C LEU A 223 -8.29 2.98 18.58
N TYR A 224 -7.58 2.75 17.49
CA TYR A 224 -7.70 3.52 16.25
C TYR A 224 -8.04 2.57 15.11
N LYS A 225 -9.02 2.94 14.28
CA LYS A 225 -9.30 2.22 13.04
C LYS A 225 -8.95 3.10 11.86
N ALA A 226 -8.26 2.56 10.87
CA ALA A 226 -7.89 3.29 9.67
C ALA A 226 -8.02 2.44 8.42
N ASP A 227 -8.33 3.08 7.30
CA ASP A 227 -8.46 2.42 6.00
C ASP A 227 -7.68 3.19 4.96
N PHE A 228 -6.87 2.46 4.19
CA PHE A 228 -6.14 2.96 3.05
C PHE A 228 -6.52 2.15 1.81
N GLY A 229 -7.19 2.81 0.86
CA GLY A 229 -7.66 2.19 -0.37
C GLY A 229 -7.74 3.21 -1.49
N ASN A 230 -7.49 2.77 -2.71
CA ASN A 230 -7.66 3.60 -3.90
C ASN A 230 -7.83 2.77 -5.16
N GLY A 231 -8.25 3.45 -6.24
CA GLY A 231 -8.42 2.86 -7.56
C GLY A 231 -7.15 2.87 -8.44
N TYR A 232 -6.01 3.27 -7.90
CA TYR A 232 -4.82 3.58 -8.70
C TYR A 232 -3.89 2.38 -8.92
N LEU A 233 -3.94 1.37 -8.06
CA LEU A 233 -3.19 0.11 -8.25
C LEU A 233 -4.16 -1.03 -8.55
N GLY A 234 -4.09 -1.53 -9.78
CA GLY A 234 -4.78 -2.74 -10.20
C GLY A 234 -3.91 -3.96 -9.94
N PHE A 235 -4.24 -4.77 -8.92
CA PHE A 235 -3.50 -5.98 -8.59
C PHE A 235 -3.84 -7.18 -9.49
N ASN A 236 -4.97 -7.15 -10.20
CA ASN A 236 -5.37 -8.22 -11.12
C ASN A 236 -4.72 -8.06 -12.51
N ASP A 237 -4.67 -6.83 -13.03
CA ASP A 237 -4.09 -6.49 -14.34
C ASP A 237 -2.68 -5.87 -14.24
N PHE A 238 -2.16 -5.77 -13.02
CA PHE A 238 -0.84 -5.20 -12.69
C PHE A 238 -0.64 -3.83 -13.35
N SER A 239 -1.59 -2.93 -13.14
CA SER A 239 -1.56 -1.58 -13.70
C SER A 239 -1.46 -0.50 -12.61
N LEU A 240 -0.69 0.54 -12.92
CA LEU A 240 -0.70 1.81 -12.21
C LEU A 240 -1.54 2.79 -13.04
N ARG A 241 -2.67 3.22 -12.49
CA ARG A 241 -3.67 4.08 -13.11
C ARG A 241 -3.62 5.43 -12.37
N LEU A 242 -3.01 6.45 -12.96
CA LEU A 242 -2.98 7.80 -12.40
C LEU A 242 -3.87 8.74 -13.22
N PRO A 243 -4.27 9.92 -12.69
CA PRO A 243 -4.97 10.91 -13.49
C PRO A 243 -4.21 11.24 -14.78
N GLY A 244 -4.83 10.97 -15.93
CA GLY A 244 -4.27 11.24 -17.25
C GLY A 244 -3.31 10.20 -17.82
N PHE A 245 -3.03 9.09 -17.12
CA PHE A 245 -2.11 8.05 -17.60
C PHE A 245 -2.34 6.68 -16.95
N SER A 246 -2.13 5.60 -17.70
CA SER A 246 -2.15 4.22 -17.18
C SER A 246 -0.99 3.42 -17.76
N ILE A 247 -0.30 2.64 -16.92
CA ILE A 247 0.84 1.81 -17.30
C ILE A 247 0.72 0.41 -16.71
N LYS A 248 1.06 -0.61 -17.51
CA LYS A 248 1.29 -1.96 -17.00
C LYS A 248 2.66 -2.02 -16.32
N VAL A 249 2.69 -2.36 -15.03
CA VAL A 249 3.93 -2.39 -14.25
C VAL A 249 4.73 -3.68 -14.46
N THR A 250 4.15 -4.72 -15.05
CA THR A 250 4.82 -6.02 -15.25
C THR A 250 6.13 -5.94 -16.03
N LYS A 251 6.26 -4.96 -16.95
CA LYS A 251 7.50 -4.74 -17.73
C LYS A 251 8.66 -4.21 -16.89
N TYR A 252 8.38 -3.75 -15.68
CA TYR A 252 9.32 -3.12 -14.77
C TYR A 252 9.59 -3.98 -13.53
N ILE A 253 9.03 -5.20 -13.51
CA ILE A 253 9.14 -6.13 -12.39
C ILE A 253 10.02 -7.29 -12.82
N ASP A 254 11.04 -7.58 -12.01
CA ASP A 254 11.95 -8.69 -12.20
C ASP A 254 12.07 -9.54 -10.92
N ALA A 255 12.89 -10.60 -10.97
CA ALA A 255 13.20 -11.43 -9.81
C ALA A 255 13.74 -10.63 -8.61
N LYS A 256 14.23 -9.40 -8.81
CA LYS A 256 14.65 -8.50 -7.73
C LYS A 256 13.52 -7.56 -7.30
N ASN A 257 12.58 -7.14 -8.13
CA ASN A 257 11.63 -6.07 -7.79
C ASN A 257 10.15 -6.52 -7.81
N HIS A 258 9.90 -7.81 -7.63
CA HIS A 258 8.57 -8.42 -7.60
C HIS A 258 7.82 -8.31 -6.26
N GLN A 259 8.25 -7.42 -5.38
CA GLN A 259 7.65 -7.21 -4.06
C GLN A 259 7.26 -5.74 -3.88
N LEU A 260 6.00 -5.52 -3.51
CA LEU A 260 5.50 -4.22 -3.04
C LEU A 260 5.21 -4.33 -1.55
N ARG A 261 5.96 -3.57 -0.75
CA ARG A 261 5.85 -3.56 0.71
C ARG A 261 5.09 -2.33 1.19
N TYR A 262 4.10 -2.53 2.07
CA TYR A 262 3.50 -1.47 2.87
C TYR A 262 3.96 -1.61 4.32
N VAL A 263 4.29 -0.49 4.95
CA VAL A 263 4.78 -0.44 6.34
C VAL A 263 4.07 0.67 7.10
N LEU A 264 3.62 0.36 8.31
CA LEU A 264 3.30 1.35 9.35
C LEU A 264 4.46 1.36 10.36
N LYS A 265 5.11 2.51 10.54
CA LYS A 265 6.23 2.64 11.48
C LYS A 265 6.31 4.02 12.12
N ASN A 266 7.04 4.09 13.23
CA ASN A 266 7.50 5.36 13.77
C ASN A 266 8.76 5.77 13.00
N LYS A 267 8.70 6.90 12.29
CA LYS A 267 9.81 7.39 11.45
C LYS A 267 11.03 7.84 12.26
N ARG A 268 10.84 8.22 13.54
CA ARG A 268 11.90 8.72 14.43
C ARG A 268 12.63 7.57 15.12
N THR A 269 11.91 6.60 15.68
CA THR A 269 12.51 5.48 16.42
C THR A 269 12.85 4.30 15.52
N GLY A 270 12.14 4.14 14.40
CA GLY A 270 12.22 2.97 13.52
C GLY A 270 11.30 1.83 13.95
N ASP A 271 10.53 1.99 15.03
CA ASP A 271 9.62 0.96 15.54
C ASP A 271 8.58 0.59 14.47
N VAL A 272 8.50 -0.71 14.18
CA VAL A 272 7.59 -1.25 13.16
C VAL A 272 6.32 -1.75 13.85
N TYR A 273 5.18 -1.31 13.33
CA TYR A 273 3.87 -1.75 13.81
C TYR A 273 3.39 -2.94 12.98
N PHE A 274 3.44 -2.84 11.65
CA PHE A 274 3.23 -4.00 10.78
C PHE A 274 3.90 -3.79 9.42
N VAL A 275 4.09 -4.92 8.72
CA VAL A 275 4.49 -4.98 7.33
C VAL A 275 3.52 -5.86 6.56
N VAL A 276 3.10 -5.42 5.37
CA VAL A 276 2.35 -6.22 4.39
C VAL A 276 3.18 -6.31 3.10
N LEU A 277 3.39 -7.53 2.62
CA LEU A 277 4.11 -7.81 1.38
C LEU A 277 3.16 -8.38 0.32
N PHE A 278 3.06 -7.66 -0.79
CA PHE A 278 2.42 -8.09 -2.02
C PHE A 278 3.52 -8.62 -2.94
N THR A 279 3.58 -9.93 -3.16
CA THR A 279 4.64 -10.61 -3.91
C THR A 279 4.06 -11.19 -5.19
N LEU A 280 4.65 -10.87 -6.35
CA LEU A 280 4.31 -11.51 -7.62
C LEU A 280 5.15 -12.77 -7.80
N LEU A 281 4.48 -13.92 -7.79
CA LEU A 281 5.08 -15.22 -8.02
C LEU A 281 4.95 -15.59 -9.49
N LEU A 282 6.06 -15.94 -10.13
CA LEU A 282 6.04 -16.45 -11.50
C LEU A 282 5.62 -17.92 -11.52
N SER A 283 4.67 -18.28 -12.39
CA SER A 283 4.19 -19.66 -12.50
C SER A 283 5.29 -20.63 -12.93
N LYS A 284 5.44 -21.75 -12.21
CA LYS A 284 6.41 -22.82 -12.52
C LYS A 284 6.23 -23.31 -13.96
N GLY A 285 7.23 -23.05 -14.81
CA GLY A 285 7.22 -23.31 -16.27
C GLY A 285 7.93 -22.22 -17.08
N CYS A 286 8.11 -21.06 -16.46
CA CYS A 286 9.05 -20.02 -16.88
C CYS A 286 10.33 -20.21 -16.06
N GLY A 287 11.46 -20.55 -16.70
CA GLY A 287 12.76 -20.68 -16.01
C GLY A 287 13.23 -19.35 -15.43
N ASP A 288 14.34 -19.35 -14.70
CA ASP A 288 14.94 -18.10 -14.18
C ASP A 288 15.26 -17.09 -15.29
N ASP A 289 15.48 -17.58 -16.52
CA ASP A 289 15.68 -16.84 -17.77
C ASP A 289 14.45 -16.02 -18.22
N ALA A 290 13.27 -16.30 -17.67
CA ALA A 290 12.02 -15.65 -18.09
C ALA A 290 11.89 -14.20 -17.61
N TRP A 291 12.79 -13.76 -16.72
CA TRP A 291 12.89 -12.38 -16.27
C TRP A 291 13.83 -11.52 -17.14
N ASP A 292 14.61 -12.14 -18.04
CA ASP A 292 15.71 -11.50 -18.76
C ASP A 292 15.42 -11.22 -20.26
N ASP A 293 14.27 -11.65 -20.80
CA ASP A 293 13.94 -11.48 -22.23
C ASP A 293 12.97 -10.29 -22.49
N ASP A 294 13.45 -9.05 -22.46
CA ASP A 294 12.86 -7.96 -23.28
C ASP A 294 13.83 -6.78 -23.57
N ASP A 295 15.15 -7.00 -23.50
CA ASP A 295 16.16 -6.04 -23.97
C ASP A 295 16.73 -6.50 -25.32
N SER A 296 15.97 -6.27 -26.39
CA SER A 296 16.59 -6.08 -27.70
C SER A 296 15.90 -4.92 -28.41
N ASP A 297 16.54 -3.76 -28.33
CA ASP A 297 16.26 -2.59 -29.15
C ASP A 297 16.02 -2.99 -30.61
N LYS A 298 14.78 -2.84 -31.07
CA LYS A 298 14.54 -2.61 -32.50
C LYS A 298 14.73 -1.12 -32.73
N GLU A 299 15.98 -0.73 -32.92
CA GLU A 299 16.29 0.52 -33.61
C GLU A 299 15.60 0.49 -34.98
N ASP A 300 14.61 1.35 -35.16
CA ASP A 300 14.03 1.68 -36.45
C ASP A 300 15.12 2.32 -37.34
N LYS A 301 15.88 1.48 -38.07
CA LYS A 301 16.64 1.94 -39.23
C LYS A 301 15.65 2.31 -40.32
N LYS A 302 15.27 3.59 -40.36
CA LYS A 302 14.77 4.24 -41.58
C LYS A 302 15.91 4.30 -42.59
N ASP A 303 15.92 3.36 -43.52
CA ASP A 303 16.71 3.47 -44.74
C ASP A 303 16.27 4.72 -45.51
N LYS A 304 17.16 5.71 -45.59
CA LYS A 304 17.08 6.79 -46.58
C LYS A 304 17.87 6.31 -47.80
N GLU A 305 17.16 5.78 -48.77
CA GLU A 305 17.70 5.50 -50.10
C GLU A 305 17.88 6.84 -50.82
N TYR A 306 19.13 7.23 -51.04
CA TYR A 306 19.53 8.29 -51.95
C TYR A 306 19.56 7.70 -53.36
N SER A 307 18.73 8.20 -54.27
CA SER A 307 18.89 7.98 -55.71
C SER A 307 19.90 9.00 -56.24
N ASP A 308 21.15 8.57 -56.42
CA ASP A 308 22.09 9.20 -57.37
C ASP A 308 22.00 8.39 -58.67
N ASP A 309 21.27 8.92 -59.65
CA ASP A 309 21.39 8.50 -61.06
C ASP A 309 22.18 9.59 -61.77
N ASP A 310 23.51 9.41 -61.87
CA ASP A 310 24.35 10.12 -62.84
C ASP A 310 25.58 9.27 -63.22
N GLU A 311 25.42 8.43 -64.24
CA GLU A 311 26.43 8.12 -65.29
C GLU A 311 25.59 7.72 -66.53
N GLY A 312 25.67 8.33 -67.71
CA GLY A 312 26.82 8.93 -68.36
C GLY A 312 27.34 7.98 -69.45
N VAL A 313 27.32 8.46 -70.70
CA VAL A 313 28.04 7.94 -71.89
C VAL A 313 27.29 6.90 -72.76
N ASP A 314 26.68 7.36 -73.87
CA ASP A 314 27.35 7.53 -75.17
C ASP A 314 26.62 8.58 -76.04
#